data_AF-A0A3P7J5U7-F1
#
_entry.id   AF-A0A3P7J5U7-F1
#
_cell.length_a   1.000
_cell.length_b   1.000
_cell.length_c   1.000
_cell.angle_alpha   90.00
_cell.angle_beta   90.00
_cell.angle_gamma   90.00
#
_symmetry.space_group_name_H-M   'P 1'
#
loop_
_entity.id
_entity.type
_entity.pdbx_description
1 polymer ?
#
loop_
_entity_poly.entity_id
_entity_poly.type
_entity_poly.pdbx_seq_one_letter_code
_entity_poly.pdbx_strand_id
1 'polypeptide(L)'
;MKVATTPDIKVSVAEVCEVRGAGLEAHELLSLAAAAAESLPPCPKGTVFDTENVFISSKGSVEIKTIPQSKADSCFIPPEWSKGDDDPGAAAVYCMGAGL
;
A
#
# COMPACT_ATOMS: atom_id res chain seq x y z
N MET A 1 32.91 19.03 8.73
CA MET A 1 32.53 18.09 7.66
C MET A 1 31.02 18.21 7.45
N LYS A 2 30.54 18.57 6.26
CA LYS A 2 29.10 18.48 5.95
C LYS A 2 28.78 17.00 5.72
N VAL A 3 27.96 16.41 6.59
CA VAL A 3 27.41 15.07 6.36
C VAL A 3 26.52 15.19 5.13
N ALA A 4 26.88 14.53 4.04
CA ALA A 4 25.99 14.38 2.89
C ALA A 4 24.79 13.56 3.35
N THR A 5 23.61 14.16 3.43
CA THR A 5 22.38 13.44 3.73
C THR A 5 22.06 12.56 2.54
N THR A 6 22.12 11.24 2.70
CA THR A 6 21.65 10.28 1.69
C THR A 6 20.18 10.60 1.37
N PRO A 7 19.82 10.79 0.09
CA PRO A 7 18.43 11.04 -0.29
C PRO A 7 17.55 9.86 0.13
N ASP A 8 16.34 10.16 0.57
CA ASP A 8 15.36 9.14 0.91
C ASP A 8 14.75 8.58 -0.37
N ILE A 9 15.17 7.36 -0.72
CA ILE A 9 14.68 6.65 -1.90
C ILE A 9 13.40 5.92 -1.50
N LYS A 10 12.38 6.02 -2.35
CA LYS A 10 11.10 5.31 -2.19
C LYS A 10 10.86 4.44 -3.41
N VAL A 11 10.48 3.20 -3.18
CA VAL A 11 10.12 2.22 -4.22
C VAL A 11 8.75 1.66 -3.91
N SER A 12 7.95 1.41 -4.93
CA SER A 12 6.64 0.78 -4.76
C SER A 12 6.79 -0.72 -4.47
N VAL A 13 5.80 -1.31 -3.80
CA VAL A 13 5.75 -2.77 -3.59
C VAL A 13 5.70 -3.51 -4.93
N ALA A 14 4.99 -2.96 -5.92
CA ALA A 14 4.96 -3.50 -7.27
C ALA A 14 6.37 -3.61 -7.91
N GLU A 15 7.19 -2.57 -7.81
CA GLU A 15 8.58 -2.58 -8.31
C GLU A 15 9.44 -3.63 -7.60
N VAL A 16 9.27 -3.78 -6.28
CA VAL A 16 9.99 -4.82 -5.51
C VAL A 16 9.62 -6.21 -6.02
N CYS A 17 8.33 -6.45 -6.27
CA CYS A 17 7.84 -7.72 -6.80
C CYS A 17 8.36 -7.99 -8.22
N GLU A 18 8.36 -6.98 -9.08
CA GLU A 18 8.87 -7.09 -10.46
C GLU A 18 10.36 -7.44 -10.49
N VAL A 19 11.18 -6.75 -9.70
CA VAL A 19 12.64 -6.95 -9.70
C VAL A 19 13.04 -8.29 -9.07
N ARG A 20 12.35 -8.71 -8.00
CA ARG A 20 12.68 -9.96 -7.29
C ARG A 20 12.07 -11.20 -7.95
N GLY A 21 10.99 -11.06 -8.71
CA GLY A 21 10.24 -12.15 -9.33
C GLY A 21 9.47 -13.06 -8.35
N ALA A 22 9.99 -13.24 -7.13
CA ALA A 22 9.35 -13.98 -6.03
C ALA A 22 8.59 -13.09 -5.04
N GLY A 23 8.62 -11.77 -5.20
CA GLY A 23 8.03 -10.83 -4.26
C GLY A 23 8.79 -10.73 -2.93
N LEU A 24 8.05 -10.42 -1.86
CA LEU A 24 8.54 -10.32 -0.49
C LEU A 24 8.38 -11.65 0.24
N GLU A 25 9.35 -12.00 1.10
CA GLU A 25 9.23 -13.15 1.98
C GLU A 25 8.24 -12.90 3.12
N ALA A 26 7.74 -13.96 3.75
CA ALA A 26 6.72 -13.86 4.81
C ALA A 26 7.09 -12.89 5.95
N HIS A 27 8.36 -12.85 6.34
CA HIS A 27 8.83 -11.93 7.39
C HIS A 27 8.88 -10.47 6.92
N GLU A 28 9.15 -10.23 5.64
CA GLU A 28 9.16 -8.91 5.03
C GLU A 28 7.73 -8.41 4.81
N LEU A 29 6.82 -9.28 4.36
CA LEU A 29 5.38 -8.99 4.25
C LEU A 29 4.79 -8.64 5.61
N LEU A 30 5.11 -9.39 6.66
CA LEU A 30 4.65 -9.07 8.01
C LEU A 30 5.18 -7.72 8.50
N SER A 31 6.46 -7.42 8.22
CA SER A 31 7.06 -6.14 8.57
C SER A 31 6.41 -4.98 7.81
N LEU A 32 6.13 -5.17 6.52
CA LEU A 32 5.43 -4.21 5.68
C LEU A 32 4.00 -3.99 6.16
N ALA A 33 3.24 -5.04 6.47
CA ALA A 33 1.89 -4.95 7.00
C ALA A 33 1.83 -4.16 8.31
N ALA A 34 2.78 -4.43 9.23
CA ALA A 34 2.88 -3.72 10.49
C ALA A 34 3.17 -2.23 10.28
N ALA A 35 4.16 -1.90 9.44
CA ALA A 35 4.53 -0.51 9.16
C ALA A 35 3.44 0.24 8.38
N ALA A 36 2.75 -0.42 7.44
CA ALA A 36 1.63 0.13 6.69
C ALA A 36 0.42 0.42 7.58
N ALA A 37 0.14 -0.44 8.56
CA ALA A 37 -0.97 -0.26 9.49
C ALA A 37 -0.83 1.00 10.36
N GLU A 38 0.41 1.44 10.65
CA GLU A 38 0.67 2.69 11.40
C GLU A 38 0.32 3.95 10.61
N SER A 39 0.35 3.87 9.27
CA SER A 39 0.12 5.02 8.36
C SER A 39 -1.06 4.81 7.42
N LEU A 40 -1.94 3.84 7.71
CA LEU A 40 -3.03 3.43 6.84
C LEU A 40 -4.04 4.58 6.63
N PRO A 41 -4.19 5.12 5.41
CA PRO A 41 -5.14 6.19 5.15
C PRO A 41 -6.56 5.61 5.08
N PRO A 42 -7.59 6.34 5.55
CA PRO A 42 -8.97 5.96 5.27
C PRO A 42 -9.21 5.98 3.75
N CYS A 43 -10.02 5.05 3.26
CA CYS A 43 -10.39 4.93 1.85
C CYS A 43 -11.88 5.23 1.66
N PRO A 44 -12.28 6.52 1.56
CA PRO A 44 -13.66 6.88 1.21
C PRO A 44 -14.12 6.18 -0.07
N LYS A 45 -15.43 5.91 -0.17
CA LYS A 45 -16.03 5.25 -1.34
C LYS A 45 -15.55 5.86 -2.66
N GLY A 46 -15.03 5.02 -3.54
CA GLY A 46 -14.47 5.44 -4.82
C GLY A 46 -12.97 5.75 -4.80
N THR A 47 -12.31 5.66 -3.65
CA THR A 47 -10.84 5.74 -3.51
C THR A 47 -10.30 4.47 -2.89
N VAL A 48 -9.21 3.95 -3.44
CA VAL A 48 -8.53 2.71 -3.03
C VAL A 48 -7.02 2.91 -3.15
N PHE A 49 -6.22 1.92 -2.82
CA PHE A 49 -4.80 1.87 -3.20
C PHE A 49 -4.42 0.44 -3.58
N ASP A 50 -3.42 0.31 -4.44
CA ASP A 50 -2.85 -0.96 -4.89
C ASP A 50 -1.35 -0.99 -4.58
N THR A 51 -0.68 -2.08 -4.97
CA THR A 51 0.76 -2.25 -4.74
C THR A 51 1.65 -1.25 -5.48
N GLU A 52 1.15 -0.58 -6.53
CA GLU A 52 1.88 0.51 -7.21
C GLU A 52 1.89 1.79 -6.37
N ASN A 53 0.95 1.91 -5.44
CA ASN A 53 0.75 3.10 -4.62
C ASN A 53 1.11 2.90 -3.13
N VAL A 54 1.74 1.78 -2.78
CA VAL A 54 2.37 1.53 -1.47
C VAL A 54 3.88 1.61 -1.63
N PHE A 55 4.51 2.57 -0.96
CA PHE A 55 5.93 2.89 -1.11
C PHE A 55 6.73 2.58 0.15
N ILE A 56 7.82 1.83 -0.02
CA ILE A 56 8.80 1.55 1.03
C ILE A 56 9.93 2.57 0.89
N SER A 57 10.18 3.32 1.96
CA SER A 57 11.32 4.22 2.07
C SER A 57 12.58 3.47 2.49
N SER A 58 13.73 3.91 1.97
CA SER A 58 15.07 3.51 2.40
C SER A 58 15.34 3.74 3.90
N LYS A 59 14.50 4.53 4.58
CA LYS A 59 14.52 4.78 6.02
C LYS A 59 13.57 3.88 6.83
N GLY A 60 12.91 2.93 6.16
CA GLY A 60 12.01 1.95 6.80
C GLY A 60 10.59 2.45 7.06
N SER A 61 10.19 3.61 6.55
CA SER A 61 8.80 4.07 6.61
C SER A 61 7.99 3.61 5.40
N VAL A 62 6.67 3.53 5.58
CA VAL A 62 5.72 3.21 4.51
C VAL A 62 4.84 4.43 4.23
N GLU A 63 4.74 4.78 2.95
CA GLU A 63 3.82 5.80 2.45
C GLU A 63 2.77 5.14 1.55
N ILE A 64 1.50 5.42 1.81
CA ILE A 64 0.38 4.89 1.03
C ILE A 64 -0.34 6.06 0.36
N LYS A 65 -0.55 5.96 -0.96
CA LYS A 65 -1.28 6.95 -1.73
C LYS A 65 -2.58 6.37 -2.23
N THR A 66 -3.69 7.01 -1.90
CA THR A 66 -5.00 6.62 -2.45
C THR A 66 -5.14 7.13 -3.88
N ILE A 67 -5.75 6.31 -4.72
CA ILE A 67 -6.11 6.59 -6.11
C ILE A 67 -7.62 6.40 -6.33
N PRO A 68 -8.21 6.99 -7.38
CA PRO A 68 -9.57 6.65 -7.78
C PRO A 68 -9.70 5.16 -8.12
N GLN A 69 -10.78 4.51 -7.69
CA GLN A 69 -11.04 3.08 -7.97
C GLN A 69 -11.00 2.73 -9.46
N SER A 70 -11.29 3.69 -10.35
CA SER A 70 -11.24 3.50 -11.80
C SER A 70 -9.82 3.29 -12.35
N LYS A 71 -8.79 3.54 -11.53
CA LYS A 71 -7.37 3.37 -11.89
C LYS A 71 -6.76 2.12 -11.26
N ALA A 72 -7.49 1.41 -10.40
CA ALA A 72 -7.04 0.19 -9.76
C ALA A 72 -7.67 -1.04 -10.44
N ASP A 73 -7.06 -2.21 -10.25
CA ASP A 73 -7.72 -3.47 -10.58
C ASP A 73 -8.95 -3.68 -9.68
N SER A 74 -9.97 -4.32 -10.24
CA SER A 74 -11.17 -4.75 -9.53
C SER A 74 -10.90 -5.57 -8.26
N CYS A 75 -9.78 -6.29 -8.15
CA CYS A 75 -9.44 -7.04 -6.94
C CYS A 75 -9.17 -6.14 -5.72
N PHE A 76 -8.78 -4.89 -5.93
CA PHE A 76 -8.58 -3.89 -4.87
C PHE A 76 -9.85 -3.12 -4.51
N ILE A 77 -10.97 -3.35 -5.21
CA ILE A 77 -12.24 -2.68 -4.93
C ILE A 77 -12.99 -3.47 -3.86
N PRO A 78 -13.30 -2.89 -2.69
CA PRO A 78 -14.00 -3.59 -1.62
C PRO A 78 -15.40 -4.06 -2.07
N PRO A 79 -15.71 -5.37 -2.01
CA PRO A 79 -16.96 -5.92 -2.53
C PRO A 79 -18.20 -5.44 -1.77
N GLU A 80 -18.06 -5.05 -0.51
CA GLU A 80 -19.11 -4.53 0.36
C GLU A 80 -19.70 -3.20 -0.15
N TRP A 81 -18.96 -2.43 -0.96
CA TRP A 81 -19.48 -1.22 -1.59
C TRP A 81 -20.68 -1.46 -2.49
N SER A 82 -20.77 -2.66 -3.08
CA SER A 82 -21.93 -3.10 -3.87
C SER A 82 -23.18 -3.36 -3.01
N LYS A 83 -23.00 -3.58 -1.71
CA LYS A 83 -24.06 -3.83 -0.72
C LYS A 83 -24.49 -2.56 0.02
N GLY A 84 -23.84 -1.43 -0.27
CA GLY A 84 -24.12 -0.14 0.35
C GLY A 84 -23.37 0.13 1.66
N ASP A 85 -22.48 -0.78 2.09
CA ASP A 85 -21.52 -0.51 3.16
C ASP A 85 -20.36 0.31 2.58
N ASP A 86 -19.89 1.33 3.28
CA ASP A 86 -18.86 2.24 2.81
C ASP A 86 -17.90 2.71 3.90
N ASP A 87 -17.70 1.90 4.95
CA ASP A 87 -16.75 2.20 6.02
C ASP A 87 -15.32 2.43 5.45
N PRO A 88 -14.76 3.65 5.56
CA PRO A 88 -13.48 3.96 4.95
C PRO A 88 -12.29 3.23 5.59
N GLY A 89 -12.42 2.83 6.86
CA GLY A 89 -11.37 2.10 7.57
C GLY A 89 -11.34 0.64 7.14
N ALA A 90 -12.49 -0.01 7.07
CA ALA A 90 -12.64 -1.36 6.56
C ALA A 90 -12.17 -1.46 5.10
N ALA A 91 -12.54 -0.49 4.26
CA ALA A 91 -12.08 -0.41 2.87
C ALA A 91 -10.55 -0.32 2.77
N ALA A 92 -9.91 0.47 3.65
CA ALA A 92 -8.45 0.58 3.66
C ALA A 92 -7.78 -0.73 4.09
N VAL A 93 -8.35 -1.44 5.08
CA VAL A 93 -7.87 -2.76 5.50
C VAL A 93 -8.04 -3.78 4.37
N TYR A 94 -9.14 -3.74 3.63
CA TYR A 94 -9.36 -4.58 2.47
C TYR A 94 -8.28 -4.35 1.39
N CYS A 95 -8.03 -3.08 1.02
CA CYS A 95 -6.99 -2.73 0.03
C CYS A 95 -5.61 -3.25 0.45
N MET A 96 -5.27 -3.11 1.74
CA MET A 96 -4.02 -3.64 2.29
C MET A 96 -3.94 -5.17 2.18
N GLY A 97 -5.02 -5.89 2.50
CA GLY A 97 -5.06 -7.35 2.40
C GLY A 97 -5.13 -7.89 0.96
N ALA A 98 -5.58 -7.09 0.00
CA ALA A 98 -5.58 -7.47 -1.42
C ALA A 98 -4.17 -7.38 -2.05
N GLY A 99 -3.30 -6.54 -1.50
CA GLY A 99 -1.95 -6.29 -2.02
C GLY A 99 -0.81 -6.99 -1.29
N LEU A 100 -1.06 -7.62 -0.13
CA LEU A 100 -0.09 -8.31 0.73
C LEU A 100 -0.44 -9.79 0.86
#